data_AF-A0A966VYS3-F1
#
_entry.id   AF-A0A966VYS3-F1
#
_cell.length_a   1.000
_cell.length_b   1.000
_cell.length_c   1.000
_cell.angle_alpha   90.00
_cell.angle_beta   90.00
_cell.angle_gamma   90.00
#
_symmetry.space_group_name_H-M   'P 1'
#
loop_
_entity.id
_entity.type
_entity.pdbx_description
1 polymer ?
#
loop_
_entity_poly.entity_id
_entity_poly.type
_entity_poly.pdbx_seq_one_letter_code
_entity_poly.pdbx_strand_id
1 'polypeptide(L)'
;MPWESELQITSANENENIYRERWAVSGDTESPFFGGFLLAQDGFERMEQPRRLKPVNIYFHFYSGDNLASLNALTRLFDWAMRQELHAITAADYARLVRDARSARVIRESDVRWTFVTGGAVRTFRLPKSALVPDLAASRGVTGWRVTGDVIYVHTDGSPRVELALSSSPAAHLRLDQSTAEIQFTRLATREAAFTVRDIRPCQVTLAGSVAHSTAQVTVNGKPFSAQCDAMGVLKLSLPAEAKVEIKL
;
A
#
# COMPACT_ATOMS: atom_id res chain seq x y z
N MET A 1 9.09 -17.26 -12.20
CA MET A 1 9.24 -17.97 -13.50
C MET A 1 8.45 -19.26 -13.43
N PRO A 2 7.96 -19.85 -14.53
CA PRO A 2 7.41 -21.19 -14.45
C PRO A 2 8.52 -22.20 -14.12
N TRP A 3 8.23 -23.13 -13.21
CA TRP A 3 9.00 -24.36 -13.04
C TRP A 3 8.02 -25.49 -13.30
N GLU A 4 8.25 -26.24 -14.38
CA GLU A 4 7.24 -27.11 -14.99
C GLU A 4 5.93 -26.34 -15.25
N SER A 5 4.79 -26.83 -14.77
CA SER A 5 3.48 -26.19 -14.91
C SER A 5 3.17 -25.15 -13.82
N GLU A 6 4.07 -24.96 -12.84
CA GLU A 6 3.78 -24.14 -11.66
C GLU A 6 4.49 -22.78 -11.70
N LEU A 7 3.77 -21.73 -11.32
CA LEU A 7 4.35 -20.39 -11.18
C LEU A 7 5.18 -20.29 -9.91
N GLN A 8 6.49 -20.15 -10.05
CA GLN A 8 7.38 -19.83 -8.93
C GLN A 8 7.30 -18.35 -8.59
N ILE A 9 6.97 -18.08 -7.32
CA ILE A 9 6.91 -16.75 -6.71
C ILE A 9 8.01 -16.69 -5.65
N THR A 10 9.02 -15.87 -5.90
CA THR A 10 10.14 -15.67 -4.96
C THR A 10 9.70 -14.77 -3.80
N SER A 11 10.46 -14.79 -2.70
CA SER A 11 10.32 -13.79 -1.65
C SER A 11 10.44 -12.37 -2.21
N ALA A 12 9.82 -11.41 -1.52
CA ALA A 12 9.86 -10.01 -1.91
C ALA A 12 11.28 -9.44 -1.85
N ASN A 13 12.03 -9.78 -0.79
CA ASN A 13 13.45 -9.50 -0.64
C ASN A 13 14.18 -10.67 0.02
N GLU A 14 15.50 -10.59 -0.03
CA GLU A 14 16.44 -11.48 0.64
C GLU A 14 16.30 -11.44 2.16
N ASN A 15 16.75 -12.51 2.81
CA ASN A 15 16.80 -12.61 4.26
C ASN A 15 18.05 -11.97 4.87
N GLU A 16 18.15 -12.00 6.18
CA GLU A 16 19.27 -11.47 6.96
C GLU A 16 20.59 -12.19 6.71
N ASN A 17 20.57 -13.45 6.26
CA ASN A 17 21.78 -14.25 6.08
C ASN A 17 22.75 -13.61 5.08
N ILE A 18 22.23 -12.98 4.03
CA ILE A 18 23.05 -12.34 3.00
C ILE A 18 23.81 -11.11 3.54
N TYR A 19 23.41 -10.60 4.71
CA TYR A 19 24.02 -9.45 5.38
C TYR A 19 25.00 -9.86 6.48
N ARG A 20 25.13 -11.17 6.75
CA ARG A 20 25.99 -11.72 7.81
C ARG A 20 27.46 -11.78 7.38
N GLU A 21 27.71 -11.92 6.08
CA GLU A 21 29.06 -12.06 5.53
C GLU A 21 29.51 -10.71 4.96
N ARG A 22 30.63 -10.18 5.47
CA ARG A 22 31.32 -9.07 4.83
C ARG A 22 32.08 -9.71 3.67
N TRP A 23 31.89 -9.26 2.42
CA TRP A 23 32.76 -9.67 1.31
C TRP A 23 34.21 -9.59 1.80
N ALA A 24 34.89 -10.74 1.87
CA ALA A 24 36.28 -10.87 2.29
C ALA A 24 37.17 -10.19 1.24
N VAL A 25 37.21 -8.86 1.25
CA VAL A 25 38.28 -8.12 0.59
C VAL A 25 39.50 -8.38 1.46
N SER A 26 40.40 -9.23 0.94
CA SER A 26 41.67 -9.69 1.52
C SER A 26 41.59 -10.70 2.67
N GLY A 27 41.41 -11.98 2.33
CA GLY A 27 42.15 -13.14 2.89
C GLY A 27 42.17 -13.42 4.40
N ASP A 28 41.64 -12.53 5.24
CA ASP A 28 41.62 -12.61 6.68
C ASP A 28 40.21 -13.00 7.12
N THR A 29 40.16 -14.04 7.96
CA THR A 29 38.99 -14.68 8.56
C THR A 29 37.70 -13.83 8.57
N GLU A 30 36.69 -14.32 7.85
CA GLU A 30 35.32 -13.80 7.86
C GLU A 30 34.80 -13.66 9.31
N SER A 31 34.82 -12.43 9.84
CA SER A 31 34.13 -12.15 11.10
C SER A 31 32.65 -11.92 10.79
N PRO A 32 31.73 -12.65 11.42
CA PRO A 32 30.29 -12.48 11.19
C PRO A 32 29.86 -11.05 11.51
N PHE A 33 29.24 -10.39 10.53
CA PHE A 33 28.73 -9.03 10.64
C PHE A 33 27.31 -9.04 11.23
N PHE A 34 27.21 -9.38 12.51
CA PHE A 34 25.93 -9.63 13.18
C PHE A 34 24.93 -8.46 13.13
N GLY A 35 25.37 -7.21 13.06
CA GLY A 35 24.48 -6.03 12.91
C GLY A 35 24.12 -5.68 11.46
N GLY A 36 24.62 -6.44 10.49
CA GLY A 36 24.60 -6.05 9.08
C GLY A 36 23.23 -5.97 8.44
N PHE A 37 22.24 -6.70 8.97
CA PHE A 37 20.90 -6.69 8.39
C PHE A 37 20.25 -5.30 8.39
N LEU A 38 20.69 -4.39 9.27
CA LEU A 38 20.25 -3.00 9.26
C LEU A 38 20.46 -2.31 7.90
N LEU A 39 21.45 -2.75 7.11
CA LEU A 39 21.70 -2.24 5.75
C LEU A 39 20.54 -2.52 4.77
N ALA A 40 19.65 -3.47 5.08
CA ALA A 40 18.44 -3.70 4.29
C ALA A 40 17.55 -2.45 4.21
N GLN A 41 17.62 -1.56 5.21
CA GLN A 41 16.90 -0.28 5.20
C GLN A 41 17.27 0.58 3.98
N ASP A 42 18.55 0.70 3.63
CA ASP A 42 19.00 1.47 2.46
C ASP A 42 18.42 0.87 1.17
N GLY A 43 18.36 -0.45 1.08
CA GLY A 43 17.68 -1.15 -0.01
C GLY A 43 16.20 -0.80 -0.09
N PHE A 44 15.48 -0.82 1.04
CA PHE A 44 14.06 -0.45 1.09
C PHE A 44 13.81 0.99 0.65
N GLU A 45 14.64 1.93 1.09
CA GLU A 45 14.53 3.35 0.73
C GLU A 45 14.81 3.58 -0.76
N ARG A 46 15.83 2.94 -1.32
CA ARG A 46 16.15 3.00 -2.76
C ARG A 46 15.10 2.33 -3.65
N MET A 47 14.39 1.34 -3.13
CA MET A 47 13.30 0.69 -3.86
C MET A 47 11.99 1.45 -3.77
N GLU A 48 11.85 2.44 -2.89
CA GLU A 48 10.66 3.30 -2.79
C GLU A 48 10.71 4.45 -3.80
N GLN A 49 11.88 5.08 -3.97
CA GLN A 49 12.07 6.27 -4.80
C GLN A 49 13.06 6.05 -5.96
N PRO A 50 12.83 6.63 -7.15
CA PRO A 50 11.70 7.49 -7.54
C PRO A 50 10.43 6.69 -7.89
N ARG A 51 10.53 5.36 -7.91
CA ARG A 51 9.42 4.46 -8.25
C ARG A 51 9.49 3.22 -7.38
N ARG A 52 8.38 2.90 -6.71
CA ARG A 52 8.27 1.69 -5.88
C ARG A 52 8.49 0.42 -6.71
N LEU A 53 9.54 -0.35 -6.43
CA LEU A 53 9.89 -1.56 -7.19
C LEU A 53 9.45 -2.85 -6.49
N LYS A 54 9.70 -2.96 -5.19
CA LYS A 54 9.41 -4.14 -4.37
C LYS A 54 8.85 -3.71 -3.01
N PRO A 55 8.04 -4.55 -2.35
CA PRO A 55 7.58 -4.26 -1.01
C PRO A 55 8.73 -4.43 0.01
N VAL A 56 8.58 -3.84 1.19
CA VAL A 56 9.46 -4.09 2.33
C VAL A 56 9.24 -5.53 2.82
N ASN A 57 10.34 -6.25 3.08
CA ASN A 57 10.29 -7.61 3.63
C ASN A 57 11.41 -7.78 4.65
N ILE A 58 11.07 -7.74 5.94
CA ILE A 58 12.00 -8.02 7.04
C ILE A 58 12.01 -9.55 7.24
N TYR A 59 12.82 -10.24 6.44
CA TYR A 59 12.94 -11.69 6.46
C TYR A 59 14.15 -12.09 7.32
N PHE A 60 13.89 -12.80 8.43
CA PHE A 60 14.90 -13.26 9.38
C PHE A 60 14.58 -14.67 9.92
N HIS A 61 15.58 -15.29 10.56
CA HIS A 61 15.49 -16.54 11.30
C HIS A 61 15.70 -16.30 12.79
N PHE A 62 15.23 -17.24 13.62
CA PHE A 62 15.29 -17.14 15.09
C PHE A 62 16.70 -16.99 15.65
N TYR A 63 17.74 -17.52 14.99
CA TYR A 63 19.13 -17.37 15.45
C TYR A 63 19.58 -15.91 15.52
N SER A 64 18.89 -14.98 14.83
CA SER A 64 19.16 -13.55 14.96
C SER A 64 18.91 -13.03 16.39
N GLY A 65 18.12 -13.74 17.19
CA GLY A 65 17.90 -13.43 18.60
C GLY A 65 19.06 -13.83 19.52
N ASP A 66 19.95 -14.74 19.08
CA ASP A 66 21.04 -15.26 19.89
C ASP A 66 22.23 -14.27 19.99
N ASN A 67 22.23 -13.22 19.16
CA ASN A 67 23.26 -12.18 19.15
C ASN A 67 22.64 -10.80 19.37
N LEU A 68 23.15 -10.06 20.37
CA LEU A 68 22.63 -8.74 20.72
C LEU A 68 22.69 -7.73 19.56
N ALA A 69 23.75 -7.75 18.74
CA ALA A 69 23.86 -6.84 17.59
C ALA A 69 22.84 -7.17 16.49
N SER A 70 22.58 -8.46 16.23
CA SER A 70 21.54 -8.91 15.30
C SER A 70 20.14 -8.56 15.79
N LEU A 71 19.85 -8.80 17.07
CA LEU A 71 18.59 -8.42 17.69
C LEU A 71 18.36 -6.91 17.62
N ASN A 72 19.39 -6.11 17.93
CA ASN A 72 19.31 -4.65 17.82
C ASN A 72 19.06 -4.18 16.38
N ALA A 73 19.66 -4.83 15.38
CA ALA A 73 19.39 -4.54 13.97
C ALA A 73 17.93 -4.84 13.60
N LEU A 74 17.39 -6.00 14.02
CA LEU A 74 16.00 -6.36 13.81
C LEU A 74 15.03 -5.36 14.46
N THR A 75 15.23 -5.03 15.74
CA THR A 75 14.40 -4.06 16.45
C THR A 75 14.36 -2.72 15.72
N ARG A 76 15.52 -2.22 15.26
CA ARG A 76 15.61 -0.96 14.51
C ARG A 76 14.89 -1.01 13.16
N LEU A 77 14.97 -2.12 12.44
CA LEU A 77 14.23 -2.30 11.17
C LEU A 77 12.72 -2.34 11.40
N PHE A 78 12.25 -3.04 12.44
CA PHE A 78 10.83 -3.05 12.81
C PHE A 78 10.36 -1.66 13.22
N ASP A 79 11.11 -0.96 14.06
CA ASP A 79 10.82 0.42 14.46
C ASP A 79 10.76 1.36 13.25
N TRP A 80 11.68 1.20 12.29
CA TRP A 80 11.65 1.94 11.04
C TRP A 80 10.39 1.63 10.22
N ALA A 81 10.04 0.35 10.04
CA ALA A 81 8.88 -0.09 9.26
C ALA A 81 7.55 0.37 9.89
N MET A 82 7.46 0.40 11.23
CA MET A 82 6.30 0.88 11.98
C MET A 82 6.07 2.39 11.82
N ARG A 83 7.09 3.16 11.47
CA ARG A 83 6.99 4.60 11.16
C ARG A 83 6.63 4.89 9.71
N GLN A 84 6.71 3.89 8.83
CA GLN A 84 6.33 4.03 7.43
C GLN A 84 4.82 3.84 7.27
N GLU A 85 4.25 4.41 6.21
CA GLU A 85 2.85 4.21 5.85
C GLU A 85 2.61 2.89 5.08
N LEU A 86 3.14 1.78 5.61
CA LEU A 86 3.08 0.45 4.99
C LEU A 86 1.79 -0.30 5.33
N HIS A 87 1.23 -0.97 4.33
CA HIS A 87 0.15 -1.95 4.47
C HIS A 87 0.76 -3.34 4.69
N ALA A 88 0.54 -3.92 5.87
CA ALA A 88 1.07 -5.22 6.24
C ALA A 88 0.26 -6.34 5.58
N ILE A 89 0.95 -7.30 4.95
CA ILE A 89 0.32 -8.46 4.29
C ILE A 89 1.08 -9.73 4.65
N THR A 90 0.41 -10.88 4.55
CA THR A 90 1.07 -12.17 4.74
C THR A 90 1.85 -12.59 3.48
N ALA A 91 2.75 -13.57 3.61
CA ALA A 91 3.41 -14.17 2.45
C ALA A 91 2.39 -14.82 1.48
N ALA A 92 1.28 -15.35 2.00
CA ALA A 92 0.20 -15.91 1.20
C ALA A 92 -0.55 -14.82 0.40
N ASP A 93 -0.82 -13.66 1.03
CA ASP A 93 -1.39 -12.49 0.34
C ASP A 93 -0.48 -11.99 -0.78
N TYR A 94 0.82 -11.88 -0.49
CA TYR A 94 1.80 -11.50 -1.50
C TYR A 94 1.81 -12.48 -2.69
N ALA A 95 1.80 -13.79 -2.43
CA ALA A 95 1.75 -14.79 -3.50
C ALA A 95 0.46 -14.70 -4.33
N ARG A 96 -0.70 -14.45 -3.69
CA ARG A 96 -1.96 -14.19 -4.40
C ARG A 96 -1.87 -12.94 -5.27
N LEU A 97 -1.31 -11.85 -4.74
CA LEU A 97 -1.13 -10.59 -5.45
C LEU A 97 -0.21 -10.76 -6.66
N VAL A 98 0.93 -11.43 -6.53
CA VAL A 98 1.86 -11.67 -7.65
C VAL A 98 1.22 -12.52 -8.73
N ARG A 99 0.48 -13.57 -8.36
CA ARG A 99 -0.26 -14.41 -9.32
C ARG A 99 -1.29 -13.58 -10.08
N ASP A 100 -2.09 -12.79 -9.36
CA ASP A 100 -3.11 -11.94 -9.97
C ASP A 100 -2.51 -10.85 -10.87
N ALA A 101 -1.44 -10.18 -10.42
CA ALA A 101 -0.71 -9.18 -11.20
C ALA A 101 -0.18 -9.74 -12.52
N ARG A 102 0.25 -11.01 -12.52
CA ARG A 102 0.72 -11.69 -13.73
C ARG A 102 -0.42 -11.98 -14.71
N SER A 103 -1.64 -12.24 -14.23
CA SER A 103 -2.82 -12.48 -15.07
C SER A 103 -3.61 -11.23 -15.42
N ALA A 104 -3.37 -10.12 -14.72
CA ALA A 104 -4.09 -8.86 -14.89
C ALA A 104 -4.02 -8.37 -16.34
N ARG A 105 -5.14 -7.90 -16.86
CA ARG A 105 -5.21 -7.23 -18.17
C ARG A 105 -5.55 -5.76 -17.99
N VAL A 106 -4.79 -4.91 -18.65
CA VAL A 106 -5.01 -3.48 -18.74
C VAL A 106 -5.34 -3.15 -20.18
N ILE A 107 -6.56 -2.70 -20.42
CA ILE A 107 -7.11 -2.44 -21.75
C ILE A 107 -7.29 -0.93 -21.88
N ARG A 108 -6.69 -0.34 -22.92
CA ARG A 108 -6.90 1.06 -23.28
C ARG A 108 -8.11 1.13 -24.22
N GLU A 109 -9.20 1.73 -23.76
CA GLU A 109 -10.41 1.93 -24.56
C GLU A 109 -10.31 3.25 -25.34
N SER A 110 -9.68 4.27 -24.75
CA SER A 110 -9.35 5.55 -25.39
C SER A 110 -8.21 6.25 -24.62
N ASP A 111 -7.92 7.52 -24.94
CA ASP A 111 -6.95 8.33 -24.20
C ASP A 111 -7.37 8.61 -22.75
N VAL A 112 -8.68 8.53 -22.47
CA VAL A 112 -9.28 8.87 -21.18
C VAL A 112 -10.10 7.75 -20.56
N ARG A 113 -10.12 6.56 -21.18
CA ARG A 113 -10.88 5.39 -20.71
C ARG A 113 -10.01 4.14 -20.72
N TRP A 114 -10.04 3.43 -19.59
CA TRP A 114 -9.30 2.20 -19.38
C TRP A 114 -10.19 1.16 -18.71
N THR A 115 -9.94 -0.11 -19.00
CA THR A 115 -10.53 -1.24 -18.31
C THR A 115 -9.42 -2.06 -17.66
N PHE A 116 -9.58 -2.39 -16.37
CA PHE A 116 -8.73 -3.36 -15.68
C PHE A 116 -9.52 -4.64 -15.43
N VAL A 117 -8.91 -5.78 -15.78
CA VAL A 117 -9.48 -7.11 -15.51
C VAL A 117 -8.50 -7.89 -14.65
N THR A 118 -8.92 -8.26 -13.43
CA THR A 118 -8.10 -8.98 -12.43
C THR A 118 -8.92 -10.02 -11.68
N GLY A 119 -8.25 -10.83 -10.86
CA GLY A 119 -8.85 -11.70 -9.85
C GLY A 119 -9.17 -11.00 -8.52
N GLY A 120 -8.97 -9.68 -8.43
CA GLY A 120 -9.36 -8.85 -7.29
C GLY A 120 -8.33 -8.70 -6.17
N ALA A 121 -7.18 -9.39 -6.25
CA ALA A 121 -6.09 -9.28 -5.29
C ALA A 121 -5.19 -8.07 -5.59
N VAL A 122 -4.94 -7.77 -6.87
CA VAL A 122 -4.32 -6.50 -7.28
C VAL A 122 -5.37 -5.41 -7.25
N ARG A 123 -5.15 -4.40 -6.40
CA ARG A 123 -6.06 -3.28 -6.20
C ARG A 123 -5.47 -1.90 -6.48
N THR A 124 -4.24 -1.84 -6.99
CA THR A 124 -3.57 -0.57 -7.28
C THR A 124 -2.87 -0.62 -8.63
N PHE A 125 -3.18 0.36 -9.48
CA PHE A 125 -2.58 0.55 -10.80
C PHE A 125 -1.80 1.86 -10.86
N ARG A 126 -0.90 1.99 -11.83
CA ARG A 126 -0.03 3.17 -11.98
C ARG A 126 -0.31 3.87 -13.29
N LEU A 127 -0.44 5.20 -13.24
CA LEU A 127 -0.41 6.09 -14.39
C LEU A 127 0.76 7.07 -14.23
N PRO A 128 1.35 7.58 -15.31
CA PRO A 128 2.30 8.69 -15.21
C PRO A 128 1.58 9.93 -14.66
N LYS A 129 2.27 10.77 -13.89
CA LYS A 129 1.72 12.03 -13.37
C LYS A 129 1.28 13.01 -14.46
N SER A 130 1.81 12.87 -15.67
CA SER A 130 1.38 13.63 -16.85
C SER A 130 0.00 13.20 -17.39
N ALA A 131 -0.56 12.08 -16.90
CA ALA A 131 -1.92 11.69 -17.23
C ALA A 131 -2.94 12.59 -16.53
N LEU A 132 -4.16 12.61 -17.09
CA LEU A 132 -5.32 13.16 -16.39
C LEU A 132 -5.62 12.36 -15.11
N VAL A 133 -6.36 12.97 -14.18
CA VAL A 133 -6.69 12.33 -12.90
C VAL A 133 -7.97 11.48 -12.99
N PRO A 134 -8.14 10.44 -12.17
CA PRO A 134 -9.38 9.66 -12.15
C PRO A 134 -10.62 10.50 -11.80
N ASP A 135 -11.67 10.34 -12.60
CA ASP A 135 -13.03 10.81 -12.31
C ASP A 135 -13.83 9.65 -11.71
N LEU A 136 -14.05 9.68 -10.39
CA LEU A 136 -14.74 8.61 -9.67
C LEU A 136 -16.22 8.50 -10.07
N ALA A 137 -16.89 9.61 -10.40
CA ALA A 137 -18.30 9.60 -10.79
C ALA A 137 -18.51 8.96 -12.17
N ALA A 138 -17.52 9.08 -13.06
CA ALA A 138 -17.52 8.47 -14.38
C ALA A 138 -16.84 7.09 -14.43
N SER A 139 -16.30 6.60 -13.30
CA SER A 139 -15.61 5.31 -13.16
C SER A 139 -16.48 4.27 -12.46
N ARG A 140 -16.14 2.99 -12.60
CA ARG A 140 -16.75 1.88 -11.86
C ARG A 140 -15.67 1.01 -11.24
N GLY A 141 -15.75 0.80 -9.92
CA GLY A 141 -14.78 0.01 -9.16
C GLY A 141 -13.50 0.75 -8.78
N VAL A 142 -13.39 2.05 -9.08
CA VAL A 142 -12.30 2.92 -8.62
C VAL A 142 -12.68 3.52 -7.27
N THR A 143 -11.82 3.35 -6.27
CA THR A 143 -12.06 3.83 -4.89
C THR A 143 -11.27 5.09 -4.56
N GLY A 144 -10.26 5.41 -5.35
CA GLY A 144 -9.52 6.65 -5.21
C GLY A 144 -8.17 6.63 -5.91
N TRP A 145 -7.31 7.56 -5.52
CA TRP A 145 -5.97 7.68 -6.08
C TRP A 145 -5.11 8.58 -5.21
N ARG A 146 -3.79 8.50 -5.38
CA ARG A 146 -2.80 9.42 -4.80
C ARG A 146 -1.66 9.68 -5.77
N VAL A 147 -1.10 10.88 -5.74
CA VAL A 147 0.13 11.20 -6.47
C VAL A 147 1.32 11.04 -5.54
N THR A 148 2.32 10.27 -5.97
CA THR A 148 3.61 10.12 -5.28
C THR A 148 4.72 10.17 -6.33
N GLY A 149 5.62 11.14 -6.21
CA GLY A 149 6.64 11.39 -7.24
C GLY A 149 5.99 11.71 -8.58
N ASP A 150 6.38 10.96 -9.62
CA ASP A 150 5.88 11.09 -11.01
C ASP A 150 4.81 10.04 -11.36
N VAL A 151 4.17 9.45 -10.35
CA VAL A 151 3.17 8.39 -10.53
C VAL A 151 1.85 8.76 -9.83
N ILE A 152 0.74 8.53 -10.52
CA ILE A 152 -0.59 8.45 -9.93
C ILE A 152 -0.86 6.97 -9.63
N TYR A 153 -1.05 6.66 -8.36
CA TYR A 153 -1.53 5.35 -7.91
C TYR A 153 -3.06 5.38 -7.88
N VAL A 154 -3.71 4.56 -8.71
CA VAL A 154 -5.17 4.44 -8.77
C VAL A 154 -5.60 3.22 -7.97
N HIS A 155 -6.49 3.41 -7.00
CA HIS A 155 -7.00 2.37 -6.12
C HIS A 155 -8.34 1.83 -6.61
N THR A 156 -8.55 0.52 -6.48
CA THR A 156 -9.77 -0.17 -6.91
C THR A 156 -10.41 -0.96 -5.77
N ASP A 157 -11.69 -1.30 -5.89
CA ASP A 157 -12.43 -2.08 -4.89
C ASP A 157 -12.17 -3.59 -4.93
N GLY A 158 -11.42 -4.07 -5.93
CA GLY A 158 -11.13 -5.50 -6.14
C GLY A 158 -12.16 -6.20 -7.01
N SER A 159 -13.08 -5.47 -7.65
CA SER A 159 -13.99 -6.01 -8.65
C SER A 159 -13.21 -6.66 -9.80
N PRO A 160 -13.68 -7.81 -10.35
CA PRO A 160 -12.99 -8.48 -11.45
C PRO A 160 -12.87 -7.65 -12.73
N ARG A 161 -13.74 -6.64 -12.89
CA ARG A 161 -13.70 -5.66 -13.97
C ARG A 161 -13.90 -4.26 -13.40
N VAL A 162 -12.87 -3.43 -13.54
CA VAL A 162 -12.86 -2.01 -13.15
C VAL A 162 -12.82 -1.16 -14.41
N GLU A 163 -13.61 -0.10 -14.45
CA GLU A 163 -13.61 0.87 -15.54
C GLU A 163 -13.15 2.23 -15.00
N LEU A 164 -12.07 2.74 -15.57
CA LEU A 164 -11.46 4.00 -15.18
C LEU A 164 -11.73 5.05 -16.24
N ALA A 165 -12.29 6.18 -15.81
CA ALA A 165 -12.38 7.41 -16.57
C ALA A 165 -11.40 8.44 -16.04
N LEU A 166 -10.72 9.15 -16.94
CA LEU A 166 -9.81 10.23 -16.59
C LEU A 166 -10.38 11.58 -17.04
N SER A 167 -10.10 12.63 -16.27
CA SER A 167 -10.56 14.00 -16.54
C SER A 167 -9.54 15.04 -16.09
N SER A 168 -9.51 16.18 -16.77
CA SER A 168 -8.77 17.38 -16.31
C SER A 168 -9.51 18.14 -15.21
N SER A 169 -10.82 17.91 -15.09
CA SER A 169 -11.70 18.54 -14.10
C SER A 169 -12.74 17.52 -13.62
N PRO A 170 -12.33 16.51 -12.83
CA PRO A 170 -13.24 15.50 -12.33
C PRO A 170 -14.31 16.12 -11.41
N ALA A 171 -15.49 15.50 -11.37
CA ALA A 171 -16.53 15.89 -10.43
C ALA A 171 -16.06 15.72 -8.97
N ALA A 172 -16.58 16.55 -8.06
CA ALA A 172 -16.28 16.43 -6.64
C ALA A 172 -16.72 15.07 -6.09
N HIS A 173 -15.80 14.35 -5.45
CA HIS A 173 -16.06 13.03 -4.90
C HIS A 173 -15.10 12.74 -3.74
N LEU A 174 -15.58 12.11 -2.65
CA LEU A 174 -14.67 11.52 -1.67
C LEU A 174 -13.87 10.41 -2.35
N ARG A 175 -12.57 10.38 -2.10
CA ARG A 175 -11.70 9.34 -2.62
C ARG A 175 -10.77 8.83 -1.54
N LEU A 176 -10.42 7.54 -1.63
CA LEU A 176 -9.28 7.01 -0.89
C LEU A 176 -8.01 7.69 -1.41
N ASP A 177 -7.29 8.35 -0.52
CA ASP A 177 -5.93 8.81 -0.79
C ASP A 177 -4.95 7.69 -0.43
N GLN A 178 -5.07 7.15 0.79
CA GLN A 178 -4.22 6.07 1.28
C GLN A 178 -4.85 5.29 2.43
N SER A 179 -4.46 4.03 2.57
CA SER A 179 -4.75 3.18 3.72
C SER A 179 -3.52 2.35 4.09
N THR A 180 -3.23 2.20 5.38
CA THR A 180 -2.21 1.26 5.89
C THR A 180 -2.78 -0.12 6.19
N ALA A 181 -4.02 -0.39 5.80
CA ALA A 181 -4.76 -1.63 6.01
C ALA A 181 -5.57 -2.02 4.76
N GLU A 182 -6.02 -3.26 4.68
CA GLU A 182 -7.00 -3.64 3.67
C GLU A 182 -8.31 -2.91 3.97
N ILE A 183 -8.86 -2.24 2.96
CA ILE A 183 -10.08 -1.46 3.05
C ILE A 183 -11.11 -1.97 2.06
N GLN A 184 -12.36 -2.09 2.52
CA GLN A 184 -13.50 -2.48 1.69
C GLN A 184 -14.62 -1.47 1.86
N PHE A 185 -14.94 -0.74 0.79
CA PHE A 185 -16.06 0.21 0.79
C PHE A 185 -17.37 -0.51 0.53
N THR A 186 -18.38 -0.22 1.35
CA THR A 186 -19.79 -0.53 1.07
C THR A 186 -20.52 0.69 0.52
N ARG A 187 -20.00 1.89 0.77
CA ARG A 187 -20.47 3.16 0.20
C ARG A 187 -19.29 4.10 -0.01
N LEU A 188 -19.21 4.71 -1.18
CA LEU A 188 -18.35 5.86 -1.45
C LEU A 188 -19.11 6.84 -2.34
N ALA A 189 -19.23 8.08 -1.89
CA ALA A 189 -20.04 9.14 -2.50
C ALA A 189 -19.37 10.50 -2.35
N THR A 190 -19.96 11.56 -2.90
CA THR A 190 -19.43 12.92 -2.76
C THR A 190 -19.33 13.42 -1.32
N ARG A 191 -20.26 13.04 -0.43
CA ARG A 191 -20.28 13.50 0.97
C ARG A 191 -20.46 12.39 2.00
N GLU A 192 -20.40 11.14 1.55
CA GLU A 192 -20.63 9.99 2.42
C GLU A 192 -19.66 8.87 2.07
N ALA A 193 -19.16 8.17 3.09
CA ALA A 193 -18.41 6.95 2.91
C ALA A 193 -18.78 5.95 4.01
N ALA A 194 -18.83 4.67 3.67
CA ALA A 194 -18.92 3.58 4.63
C ALA A 194 -17.97 2.46 4.18
N PHE A 195 -17.16 1.98 5.11
CA PHE A 195 -16.14 0.98 4.81
C PHE A 195 -15.76 0.16 6.05
N THR A 196 -15.13 -0.97 5.80
CA THR A 196 -14.42 -1.75 6.83
C THR A 196 -12.92 -1.72 6.57
N VAL A 197 -12.15 -1.82 7.64
CA VAL A 197 -10.70 -2.04 7.61
C VAL A 197 -10.33 -3.26 8.42
N ARG A 198 -9.27 -3.96 7.98
CA ARG A 198 -8.64 -5.06 8.70
C ARG A 198 -7.12 -5.01 8.53
N ASP A 199 -6.41 -5.07 9.65
CA ASP A 199 -4.96 -5.25 9.74
C ASP A 199 -4.63 -6.00 11.05
N ILE A 200 -3.36 -6.34 11.26
CA ILE A 200 -2.84 -6.87 12.52
C ILE A 200 -2.49 -5.76 13.52
N ARG A 201 -2.47 -4.50 13.09
CA ARG A 201 -2.11 -3.32 13.89
C ARG A 201 -3.18 -2.22 13.74
N PRO A 202 -3.25 -1.24 14.66
CA PRO A 202 -3.98 0.00 14.39
C PRO A 202 -3.56 0.60 13.05
N CYS A 203 -4.54 1.12 12.31
CA CYS A 203 -4.32 1.56 10.94
C CYS A 203 -4.65 3.03 10.75
N GLN A 204 -4.12 3.59 9.67
CA GLN A 204 -4.40 4.95 9.23
C GLN A 204 -5.13 4.91 7.89
N VAL A 205 -6.23 5.64 7.80
CA VAL A 205 -6.97 5.85 6.55
C VAL A 205 -7.03 7.34 6.27
N THR A 206 -6.69 7.71 5.05
CA THR A 206 -6.77 9.08 4.56
C THR A 206 -7.74 9.15 3.40
N LEU A 207 -8.79 9.95 3.56
CA LEU A 207 -9.73 10.30 2.49
C LEU A 207 -9.46 11.74 2.03
N ALA A 208 -9.59 11.99 0.74
CA ALA A 208 -9.47 13.31 0.15
C ALA A 208 -10.70 13.64 -0.71
N GLY A 209 -10.77 14.87 -1.21
CA GLY A 209 -11.89 15.33 -2.05
C GLY A 209 -13.07 15.87 -1.25
N SER A 210 -12.87 16.16 0.05
CA SER A 210 -13.81 16.94 0.85
C SER A 210 -13.66 18.44 0.59
N VAL A 211 -14.54 19.25 1.18
CA VAL A 211 -14.40 20.70 1.26
C VAL A 211 -13.31 21.06 2.28
N ALA A 212 -12.50 22.07 1.98
CA ALA A 212 -11.48 22.57 2.92
C ALA A 212 -12.11 22.99 4.26
N HIS A 213 -11.48 22.59 5.37
CA HIS A 213 -11.93 22.92 6.73
C HIS A 213 -13.35 22.47 7.09
N SER A 214 -13.97 21.55 6.33
CA SER A 214 -15.27 21.01 6.67
C SER A 214 -15.18 20.02 7.84
N THR A 215 -16.25 19.96 8.64
CA THR A 215 -16.39 18.97 9.70
C THR A 215 -17.05 17.70 9.18
N ALA A 216 -16.38 16.56 9.37
CA ALA A 216 -16.92 15.23 9.12
C ALA A 216 -17.54 14.65 10.40
N GLN A 217 -18.75 14.12 10.31
CA GLN A 217 -19.33 13.25 11.32
C GLN A 217 -18.89 11.82 11.03
N VAL A 218 -18.15 11.22 11.97
CA VAL A 218 -17.52 9.91 11.82
C VAL A 218 -18.04 8.98 12.91
N THR A 219 -18.47 7.79 12.53
CA THR A 219 -18.83 6.70 13.45
C THR A 219 -17.86 5.56 13.26
N VAL A 220 -17.13 5.18 14.31
CA VAL A 220 -16.22 4.02 14.31
C VAL A 220 -16.76 2.99 15.28
N ASN A 221 -17.09 1.79 14.77
CA ASN A 221 -17.65 0.69 15.57
C ASN A 221 -18.85 1.14 16.45
N GLY A 222 -19.72 1.99 15.90
CA GLY A 222 -20.89 2.53 16.59
C GLY A 222 -20.63 3.72 17.52
N LYS A 223 -19.37 4.18 17.66
CA LYS A 223 -19.01 5.34 18.48
C LYS A 223 -18.85 6.59 17.60
N PRO A 224 -19.73 7.60 17.72
CA PRO A 224 -19.64 8.82 16.92
C PRO A 224 -18.62 9.81 17.48
N PHE A 225 -17.96 10.56 16.59
CA PHE A 225 -17.15 11.74 16.88
C PHE A 225 -17.10 12.65 15.65
N SER A 226 -16.65 13.89 15.83
CA SER A 226 -16.41 14.81 14.71
C SER A 226 -14.91 14.91 14.42
N ALA A 227 -14.55 14.98 13.15
CA ALA A 227 -13.19 15.17 12.68
C ALA A 227 -13.14 16.32 11.66
N GLN A 228 -12.05 17.09 11.66
CA GLN A 228 -11.89 18.20 10.72
C GLN A 228 -11.11 17.75 9.48
N CYS A 229 -11.58 18.19 8.32
CA CYS A 229 -10.77 18.15 7.10
C CYS A 229 -9.75 19.29 7.15
N ASP A 230 -8.57 19.06 6.58
CA ASP A 230 -7.54 20.10 6.49
C ASP A 230 -7.84 21.14 5.39
N ALA A 231 -6.89 22.05 5.15
CA ALA A 231 -7.00 23.09 4.13
C ALA A 231 -7.11 22.55 2.69
N MET A 232 -6.73 21.28 2.47
CA MET A 232 -6.82 20.61 1.18
C MET A 232 -8.06 19.69 1.08
N GLY A 233 -8.94 19.72 2.08
CA GLY A 233 -10.12 18.85 2.11
C GLY A 233 -9.75 17.38 2.37
N VAL A 234 -8.67 17.13 3.09
CA VAL A 234 -8.20 15.80 3.45
C VAL A 234 -8.62 15.46 4.88
N LEU A 235 -9.20 14.30 5.06
CA LEU A 235 -9.60 13.72 6.35
C LEU A 235 -8.68 12.54 6.68
N LYS A 236 -7.96 12.63 7.80
CA LYS A 236 -7.09 11.56 8.32
C LYS A 236 -7.72 10.91 9.54
N LEU A 237 -7.78 9.59 9.55
CA LEU A 237 -8.36 8.79 10.62
C LEU A 237 -7.35 7.77 11.15
N SER A 238 -7.16 7.76 12.45
CA SER A 238 -6.49 6.68 13.18
C SER A 238 -7.56 5.71 13.67
N LEU A 239 -7.47 4.45 13.23
CA LEU A 239 -8.49 3.43 13.45
C LEU A 239 -7.89 2.23 14.20
N PRO A 240 -8.70 1.48 14.97
CA PRO A 240 -8.28 0.18 15.47
C PRO A 240 -8.00 -0.80 14.32
N ALA A 241 -7.37 -1.93 14.64
CA ALA A 241 -6.96 -2.94 13.67
C ALA A 241 -8.15 -3.50 12.84
N GLU A 242 -9.32 -3.60 13.46
CA GLU A 242 -10.58 -3.90 12.79
C GLU A 242 -11.61 -2.81 13.11
N ALA A 243 -12.14 -2.17 12.06
CA ALA A 243 -13.12 -1.11 12.22
C ALA A 243 -14.18 -1.14 11.12
N LYS A 244 -15.44 -0.93 11.49
CA LYS A 244 -16.50 -0.46 10.62
C LYS A 244 -16.62 1.05 10.79
N VAL A 245 -16.52 1.79 9.68
CA VAL A 245 -16.48 3.25 9.66
C VAL A 245 -17.60 3.78 8.78
N GLU A 246 -18.31 4.79 9.27
CA GLU A 246 -19.30 5.56 8.52
C GLU A 246 -18.95 7.05 8.64
N ILE A 247 -18.99 7.78 7.53
CA ILE A 247 -18.58 9.18 7.43
C ILE A 247 -19.65 9.97 6.68
N LYS A 248 -20.00 11.14 7.20
CA LYS A 248 -20.87 12.14 6.57
C LYS A 248 -20.24 13.54 6.66
N LEU A 249 -20.20 14.26 5.55
CA LEU A 249 -19.61 15.61 5.40
C LEU A 249 -20.66 16.71 5.18
#